data_AF-A0A9D6JJZ9-F1
#
_entry.id   AF-A0A9D6JJZ9-F1
#
_cell.length_a   1.000
_cell.length_b   1.000
_cell.length_c   1.000
_cell.angle_alpha   90.00
_cell.angle_beta   90.00
_cell.angle_gamma   90.00
#
_symmetry.space_group_name_H-M   'P 1'
#
loop_
_entity.id
_entity.type
_entity.pdbx_description
1 polymer ?
#
loop_
_entity_poly.entity_id
_entity_poly.type
_entity_poly.pdbx_seq_one_letter_code
_entity_poly.pdbx_strand_id
1 'polypeptide(L)' 'MILTDVRDYLKSRGQAPLRDMALTFGMEQDALRPLLEQWIAKGKVIKMPQGTTCGGGCSSCAPQTIEIYQWVD' A
#
# COMPACT_ATOMS: atom_id res chain seq x y z
N MET A 1 -4.44 -11.37 12.87
CA MET A 1 -5.55 -10.39 12.78
C MET A 1 -5.21 -9.50 11.60
N ILE A 2 -6.15 -9.30 10.69
CA ILE A 2 -5.92 -8.75 9.34
C ILE A 2 -5.03 -7.49 9.26
N LEU A 3 -5.08 -6.62 10.27
CA LEU A 3 -4.21 -5.44 10.40
C LEU A 3 -2.71 -5.77 10.52
N THR A 4 -2.38 -6.81 11.29
CA THR A 4 -1.01 -7.28 11.46
C THR A 4 -0.50 -7.89 10.17
N ASP A 5 -1.34 -8.65 9.46
CA ASP A 5 -1.00 -9.26 8.17
C ASP A 5 -0.74 -8.20 7.08
N VAL A 6 -1.57 -7.16 6.98
CA VAL A 6 -1.33 -6.01 6.07
C VAL A 6 -0.01 -5.33 6.39
N ARG A 7 0.26 -5.08 7.67
CA ARG A 7 1.51 -4.48 8.12
C ARG A 7 2.72 -5.35 7.78
N ASP A 8 2.66 -6.65 8.04
CA ASP A 8 3.76 -7.59 7.79
C ASP A 8 4.02 -7.73 6.28
N TYR A 9 2.95 -7.79 5.49
CA TYR A 9 3.02 -7.75 4.03
C TYR A 9 3.69 -6.48 3.53
N LEU A 10 3.29 -5.31 4.03
CA LEU A 10 3.86 -4.02 3.64
C LEU A 10 5.31 -3.89 4.10
N LYS A 11 5.66 -4.38 5.29
CA LYS A 11 7.04 -4.44 5.80
C LYS A 11 7.92 -5.36 4.97
N SER A 12 7.44 -6.57 4.65
CA SER A 12 8.18 -7.57 3.88
C SER A 12 8.49 -7.10 2.46
N ARG A 13 7.54 -6.41 1.81
CA ARG A 13 7.75 -5.83 0.48
C ARG A 13 8.39 -4.44 0.49
N GLY A 14 8.42 -3.78 1.64
CA GLY A 14 8.80 -2.37 1.81
C GLY A 14 7.75 -1.39 1.31
N GLN A 15 7.17 -1.64 0.13
CA GLN A 15 6.12 -0.81 -0.48
C GLN A 15 5.10 -1.66 -1.23
N ALA A 16 3.84 -1.24 -1.23
CA ALA A 16 2.80 -1.88 -2.02
C ALA A 16 1.72 -0.89 -2.48
N PRO A 17 1.11 -1.12 -3.66
CA PRO A 17 -0.07 -0.39 -4.09
C PRO A 17 -1.27 -0.65 -3.16
N LEU A 18 -2.06 0.38 -2.88
CA LEU A 18 -3.33 0.26 -2.16
C LEU A 18 -4.27 -0.76 -2.82
N ARG A 19 -4.31 -0.75 -4.16
CA ARG A 19 -5.12 -1.68 -4.94
C ARG A 19 -4.64 -3.12 -4.84
N ASP A 20 -3.33 -3.33 -4.76
CA ASP A 20 -2.74 -4.67 -4.63
C ASP A 20 -3.02 -5.25 -3.24
N MET A 21 -2.91 -4.43 -2.20
CA MET A 21 -3.34 -4.80 -0.85
C MET A 21 -4.84 -5.13 -0.82
N ALA A 22 -5.69 -4.27 -1.39
CA ALA A 22 -7.13 -4.52 -1.51
C ALA A 22 -7.43 -5.88 -2.17
N LEU A 23 -6.77 -6.20 -3.28
CA LEU A 23 -6.94 -7.48 -3.98
C LEU A 23 -6.39 -8.67 -3.20
N THR A 24 -5.23 -8.53 -2.57
CA THR A 24 -4.55 -9.60 -1.80
C THR A 24 -5.34 -9.98 -0.55
N PHE A 25 -5.87 -8.98 0.15
CA PHE A 25 -6.65 -9.17 1.38
C PHE A 25 -8.16 -9.30 1.14
N GLY A 26 -8.62 -9.11 -0.10
CA GLY A 26 -10.04 -9.07 -0.44
C GLY A 26 -10.80 -7.92 0.25
N MET A 27 -10.12 -6.80 0.51
CA MET A 27 -10.67 -5.63 1.17
C MET A 27 -10.90 -4.49 0.19
N GLU A 28 -11.82 -3.59 0.51
CA GLU A 28 -12.01 -2.37 -0.27
C GLU A 28 -10.93 -1.33 0.05
N GLN A 29 -10.50 -0.57 -0.96
CA GLN A 29 -9.52 0.50 -0.79
C GLN A 29 -9.98 1.52 0.26
N ASP A 30 -11.29 1.78 0.33
CA ASP A 30 -11.87 2.72 1.28
C ASP A 30 -11.83 2.20 2.72
N ALA A 31 -11.78 0.88 2.92
CA ALA A 31 -11.56 0.28 4.24
C ALA A 31 -10.07 0.29 4.65
N LEU A 32 -9.16 0.16 3.68
CA LEU A 32 -7.71 0.21 3.92
C LEU A 32 -7.18 1.64 4.10
N ARG A 33 -7.77 2.62 3.41
CA ARG A 33 -7.38 4.03 3.47
C ARG A 33 -7.32 4.58 4.91
N PRO A 34 -8.38 4.49 5.75
CA PRO A 34 -8.32 5.00 7.12
C PRO A 34 -7.29 4.26 7.99
N LEU A 35 -7.05 2.96 7.74
CA LEU A 35 -6.04 2.18 8.45
C LEU A 35 -4.62 2.65 8.11
N LEU A 36 -4.36 2.90 6.83
CA LEU A 36 -3.08 3.43 6.36
C LEU A 36 -2.89 4.87 6.82
N GLU A 37 -3.93 5.71 6.81
CA GLU A 37 -3.88 7.08 7.33
C GLU A 37 -3.54 7.11 8.82
N GLN A 38 -4.06 6.18 9.64
CA GLN A 38 -3.65 6.04 11.03
C GLN A 38 -2.16 5.75 11.17
N TRP A 39 -1.56 4.96 10.28
CA TRP A 39 -0.12 4.72 10.29
C TRP A 39 0.69 5.87 9.72
N ILE A 40 0.17 6.60 8.73
CA ILE A 40 0.77 7.83 8.21
C ILE A 40 0.83 8.89 9.31
N ALA A 41 -0.25 9.08 10.07
CA ALA A 41 -0.28 10.00 11.22
C ALA A 41 0.73 9.60 12.31
N LYS A 42 1.06 8.31 12.41
CA LYS A 42 2.09 7.78 13.31
C LYS A 42 3.51 7.83 12.72
N GLY A 43 3.67 8.27 11.46
CA GLY A 43 4.95 8.28 10.75
C GLY A 43 5.46 6.88 10.38
N LYS A 44 4.60 5.85 10.40
CA LYS A 44 4.96 4.46 10.10
C LYS A 44 4.76 4.07 8.64
N VAL A 45 3.97 4.83 7.91
CA VAL A 45 3.71 4.63 6.49
C VAL A 45 3.77 5.99 5.81
N ILE A 46 4.26 6.04 4.58
CA ILE A 46 4.19 7.24 3.73
C ILE A 46 3.52 6.90 2.41
N LYS A 47 2.75 7.85 1.88
CA LYS A 47 2.20 7.76 0.54
C LYS A 47 3.25 8.26 -0.46
N MET A 48 3.61 7.42 -1.42
CA MET A 48 4.57 7.76 -2.45
C MET A 48 3.92 8.55 -3.60
N PRO A 49 4.64 9.50 -4.22
CA PRO A 49 4.14 10.24 -5.38
C PRO A 49 3.86 9.31 -6.56
N GLN A 50 2.78 9.63 -7.27
CA GLN A 50 2.34 8.92 -8.49
C GLN A 50 3.47 8.97 -9.53
N GLY A 51 3.85 7.80 -10.05
CA GLY A 51 4.99 7.65 -10.96
C GLY A 51 6.15 6.82 -10.41
N THR A 52 6.08 6.36 -9.16
CA THR A 52 6.98 5.30 -8.68
C THR A 52 6.59 3.98 -9.35
N THR A 53 7.49 3.44 -10.16
CA THR A 53 7.32 2.13 -10.78
C THR A 53 7.14 1.08 -9.68
N CYS A 54 6.03 0.34 -9.69
CA CYS A 54 5.94 -0.84 -8.83
C CYS A 54 7.13 -1.75 -9.17
N GLY A 55 7.98 -2.05 -8.20
CA GLY A 55 9.27 -2.72 -8.43
C GLY A 55 9.22 -4.12 -9.07
N GLY A 56 8.03 -4.64 -9.37
CA GLY A 56 7.82 -5.79 -10.25
C GLY A 56 7.25 -5.30 -11.57
N GLY A 57 7.88 -5.66 -12.69
CA GLY A 57 7.54 -5.24 -14.06
C GLY A 57 6.14 -5.66 -14.53
N CYS A 58 5.11 -5.11 -13.91
CA CYS A 58 3.73 -5.35 -14.24
C CYS A 58 3.28 -4.27 -15.22
N SER A 59 3.30 -4.61 -16.51
CA SER A 59 2.87 -3.74 -17.62
C SER A 59 1.35 -3.54 -17.70
N SER A 60 0.59 -3.98 -16.69
CA SER A 60 -0.87 -4.07 -16.76
C SER A 60 -1.61 -2.99 -15.97
N CYS A 61 -0.91 -2.14 -15.21
CA CYS A 61 -1.54 -1.12 -14.37
C CYS A 61 -1.22 0.27 -14.91
N ALA A 62 -2.27 1.06 -15.21
CA ALA A 62 -2.13 2.46 -15.59
C ALA A 62 -1.47 3.24 -14.43
N PRO A 63 -0.25 3.78 -14.59
CA PRO A 63 0.54 4.34 -13.50
C PRO A 63 -0.04 5.64 -12.91
N GLN A 64 -1.04 6.22 -13.55
CA GLN A 64 -1.62 7.53 -13.21
C GLN A 64 -2.64 7.50 -12.06
N THR A 65 -3.07 6.31 -11.61
CA THR A 65 -4.09 6.17 -10.55
C THR A 65 -3.61 5.28 -9.39
N ILE A 66 -2.33 4.88 -9.40
CA ILE A 66 -1.81 3.92 -8.42
C ILE A 66 -1.32 4.69 -7.19
N GLU A 67 -2.07 4.60 -6.10
CA GLU A 67 -1.62 5.05 -4.79
C GLU A 67 -0.69 3.99 -4.19
N ILE A 68 0.60 4.28 -4.08
CA ILE A 68 1.60 3.40 -3.47
C ILE A 68 1.87 3.87 -2.04
N TYR A 69 1.86 2.93 -1.12
CA TYR A 69 2.19 3.15 0.28
C TYR A 69 3.48 2.41 0.61
N GLN A 70 4.41 3.11 1.24
CA GLN A 70 5.68 2.56 1.69
C GLN A 70 5.70 2.53 3.21
N TRP A 71 6.16 1.42 3.78
CA TRP A 71 6.41 1.34 5.21
C TRP A 71 7.72 2.06 5.55
N VAL A 72 7.69 2.92 6.56
CA VAL A 72 8.84 3.65 7.09
C VAL A 72 8.95 3.26 8.55
N ASP A 73 10.02 2.57 8.94
CA ASP A 73 10.21 2.13 10.32
C ASP A 73 10.76 3.24 11.22
#